data_AF-A0A645ERB3-F1
#
_entry.id   AF-A0A645ERB3-F1
#
_cell.length_a   1.000
_cell.length_b   1.000
_cell.length_c   1.000
_cell.angle_alpha   90.00
_cell.angle_beta   90.00
_cell.angle_gamma   90.00
#
_symmetry.space_group_name_H-M   'P 1'
#
loop_
_entity.id
_entity.type
_entity.pdbx_description
1 polymer ?
#
loop_
_entity_poly.entity_id
_entity_poly.type
_entity_poly.pdbx_seq_one_letter_code
_entity_poly.pdbx_strand_id
1 'polypeptide(L)'
;MFFYDFLFYAAYKQGIKSRNYADIPILGGVFPVAFCLASNLVSLYIIVIKLFHIDNYHWGTFSKIIFSFSFIGLLYFYYRYNERYSRIIEKYNKKREFSRFYNMPYALVLFMYIAIAALTLAAVAYLFVYKNIL
;
A
#
# COMPACT_ATOMS: atom_id res chain seq x y z
N MET A 1 -1.88 -4.85 10.95
CA MET A 1 -0.46 -4.47 10.67
C MET A 1 0.37 -5.58 10.02
N PHE A 2 0.17 -6.86 10.37
CA PHE A 2 0.96 -7.99 9.83
C PHE A 2 1.10 -8.00 8.28
N PHE A 3 -0.01 -7.84 7.56
CA PHE A 3 -0.04 -7.84 6.09
C PHE A 3 0.79 -6.71 5.45
N TYR A 4 0.65 -5.47 5.92
CA TYR A 4 1.42 -4.33 5.40
C TYR A 4 2.89 -4.38 5.82
N ASP A 5 3.21 -4.87 7.02
CA ASP A 5 4.61 -5.04 7.44
C ASP A 5 5.31 -6.11 6.57
N PHE A 6 4.58 -7.18 6.17
CA PHE A 6 5.13 -8.19 5.27
C PHE A 6 5.28 -7.68 3.83
N LEU A 7 4.30 -6.93 3.33
CA LEU A 7 4.40 -6.25 2.03
C LEU A 7 5.58 -5.27 2.01
N PHE A 8 5.72 -4.46 3.07
CA PHE A 8 6.86 -3.56 3.26
C PHE A 8 8.18 -4.33 3.18
N TYR A 9 8.29 -5.43 3.93
CA TYR A 9 9.50 -6.26 3.95
C TYR A 9 9.85 -6.81 2.57
N ALA A 10 8.86 -7.36 1.84
CA ALA A 10 9.09 -7.90 0.51
C ALA A 10 9.53 -6.82 -0.47
N ALA A 11 8.81 -5.70 -0.49
CA ALA A 11 9.12 -4.55 -1.32
C ALA A 11 10.50 -3.95 -1.01
N TYR A 12 10.86 -3.82 0.27
CA TYR A 12 12.16 -3.38 0.73
C TYR A 12 13.29 -4.27 0.20
N LYS A 13 13.16 -5.59 0.37
CA LYS A 13 14.16 -6.56 -0.12
C LYS A 13 14.30 -6.54 -1.64
N GLN A 14 13.18 -6.39 -2.35
CA GLN A 14 13.19 -6.26 -3.81
C GLN A 14 13.88 -4.97 -4.25
N GLY A 15 13.61 -3.84 -3.58
CA GLY A 15 14.22 -2.54 -3.89
C GLY A 15 15.72 -2.50 -3.67
N ILE A 16 16.22 -3.22 -2.66
CA ILE A 16 17.67 -3.43 -2.48
C ILE A 16 18.22 -4.31 -3.60
N LYS A 17 17.56 -5.45 -3.90
CA LYS A 17 18.01 -6.40 -4.92
C LYS A 17 18.10 -5.77 -6.32
N SER A 18 17.12 -4.93 -6.68
CA SER A 18 17.09 -4.26 -7.98
C SER A 18 17.97 -3.01 -8.06
N ARG A 19 18.58 -2.58 -6.95
CA ARG A 19 19.35 -1.32 -6.82
C ARG A 19 18.54 -0.04 -7.10
N ASN A 20 17.25 -0.12 -7.40
CA ASN A 20 16.40 1.06 -7.67
C ASN A 20 16.24 1.98 -6.47
N TYR A 21 16.44 1.46 -5.25
CA TYR A 21 16.31 2.21 -4.00
C TYR A 21 17.52 1.97 -3.09
N ALA A 22 18.70 1.74 -3.66
CA ALA A 22 19.90 1.44 -2.87
C ALA A 22 20.21 2.55 -1.84
N ASP A 23 20.04 3.81 -2.23
CA ASP A 23 20.35 4.97 -1.37
C ASP A 23 19.25 5.26 -0.34
N ILE A 24 17.99 4.93 -0.65
CA ILE A 24 16.86 5.11 0.27
C ILE A 24 15.95 3.86 0.27
N PRO A 25 16.41 2.74 0.85
CA PRO A 25 15.70 1.45 0.76
C PRO A 25 14.30 1.46 1.39
N ILE A 26 14.10 2.32 2.39
CA ILE A 26 12.81 2.49 3.06
C ILE A 26 11.73 2.91 2.06
N LEU A 27 12.04 3.78 1.10
CA LEU A 27 11.07 4.22 0.09
C LEU A 27 10.61 3.06 -0.78
N GLY A 28 11.52 2.14 -1.15
CA GLY A 28 11.17 0.93 -1.88
C GLY A 28 10.12 0.09 -1.16
N GLY A 29 10.16 0.03 0.18
CA GLY A 29 9.13 -0.61 1.00
C GLY A 29 7.84 0.20 1.15
N VAL A 30 7.96 1.54 1.26
CA VAL A 30 6.82 2.44 1.49
C VAL A 30 5.91 2.54 0.27
N PHE A 31 6.44 2.64 -0.95
CA PHE A 31 5.61 2.89 -2.14
C PHE A 31 4.50 1.85 -2.36
N PRO A 32 4.78 0.53 -2.32
CA PRO A 32 3.73 -0.47 -2.52
C PRO A 32 2.71 -0.49 -1.38
N VAL A 33 3.16 -0.25 -0.14
CA VAL A 33 2.27 -0.11 1.01
C VAL A 33 1.36 1.11 0.86
N ALA A 34 1.93 2.25 0.45
CA ALA A 34 1.19 3.47 0.20
C ALA A 34 0.13 3.27 -0.88
N PHE A 35 0.49 2.62 -1.99
CA PHE A 35 -0.46 2.28 -3.05
C PHE A 35 -1.61 1.40 -2.54
N CYS A 36 -1.31 0.33 -1.80
CA CYS A 36 -2.33 -0.57 -1.27
C CYS A 36 -3.25 0.12 -0.25
N LEU A 37 -2.68 0.89 0.68
CA LEU A 37 -3.46 1.66 1.66
C LEU A 37 -4.33 2.71 0.98
N ALA A 38 -3.78 3.47 0.03
CA ALA A 38 -4.52 4.49 -0.71
C ALA A 38 -5.67 3.87 -1.51
N SER A 39 -5.44 2.75 -2.22
CA SER A 39 -6.48 2.05 -2.96
C SER A 39 -7.63 1.59 -2.05
N ASN A 40 -7.29 1.05 -0.87
CA ASN A 40 -8.28 0.63 0.12
C ASN A 40 -9.04 1.83 0.72
N LEU A 41 -8.36 2.94 1.01
CA LEU A 41 -8.98 4.17 1.51
C LEU A 41 -9.94 4.77 0.47
N VAL A 42 -9.54 4.81 -0.80
CA VAL A 42 -10.40 5.28 -1.90
C VAL A 42 -11.62 4.36 -2.05
N SER A 43 -11.43 3.05 -1.95
CA SER A 43 -12.55 2.09 -1.99
C SER A 43 -13.56 2.36 -0.87
N LEU A 44 -13.09 2.55 0.37
CA LEU A 44 -13.94 2.90 1.50
C LEU A 44 -14.63 4.25 1.30
N TYR A 45 -13.91 5.25 0.81
CA TYR A 45 -14.45 6.58 0.52
C TYR A 45 -15.61 6.51 -0.49
N ILE A 46 -15.47 5.75 -1.59
CA ILE A 46 -16.53 5.55 -2.58
C ILE A 46 -17.76 4.90 -1.91
N ILE A 47 -17.56 3.85 -1.12
CA ILE A 47 -18.65 3.15 -0.43
C ILE A 47 -19.38 4.12 0.51
N VAL A 48 -18.66 4.88 1.34
CA VAL A 48 -19.25 5.83 2.29
C VAL A 48 -20.04 6.91 1.57
N ILE A 49 -19.46 7.57 0.56
CA ILE A 49 -20.18 8.62 -0.17
C ILE A 49 -21.48 8.10 -0.79
N LYS A 50 -21.45 6.88 -1.35
CA LYS A 50 -22.61 6.29 -1.99
C LYS A 50 -23.67 5.81 -1.01
N LEU A 51 -23.27 5.25 0.15
CA LEU A 51 -24.20 4.88 1.20
C LEU A 51 -24.89 6.11 1.83
N PHE A 52 -24.17 7.20 2.00
CA PHE A 52 -24.67 8.43 2.63
C PHE A 52 -25.21 9.47 1.63
N HIS A 53 -25.29 9.15 0.34
CA HIS A 53 -25.82 10.03 -0.73
C HIS A 53 -25.15 11.42 -0.76
N ILE A 54 -23.83 11.47 -0.55
CA ILE A 54 -23.05 12.72 -0.52
C ILE A 54 -22.57 13.06 -1.93
N ASP A 55 -23.47 13.53 -2.79
CA ASP A 55 -23.20 13.61 -4.25
C ASP A 55 -22.36 14.82 -4.71
N ASN A 56 -21.97 15.74 -3.82
CA ASN A 56 -21.34 17.02 -4.20
C ASN A 56 -19.91 17.25 -3.70
N TYR A 57 -19.21 16.21 -3.25
CA TYR A 57 -17.84 16.39 -2.73
C TYR A 57 -16.78 16.03 -3.77
N HIS A 58 -16.20 17.06 -4.40
CA HIS A 58 -15.11 16.90 -5.36
C HIS A 58 -13.80 17.49 -4.84
N TRP A 59 -12.75 16.68 -4.80
CA TRP A 59 -11.40 17.14 -4.55
C TRP A 59 -10.76 17.70 -5.81
N GLY A 60 -10.26 18.92 -5.74
CA GLY A 60 -9.46 19.53 -6.79
C GLY A 60 -8.15 18.78 -7.05
N THR A 61 -7.60 18.88 -8.26
CA THR A 61 -6.37 18.16 -8.64
C THR A 61 -5.18 18.54 -7.77
N PHE A 62 -5.06 19.82 -7.39
CA PHE A 62 -3.98 20.30 -6.55
C PHE A 62 -4.01 19.70 -5.14
N SER A 63 -5.19 19.56 -4.53
CA SER A 63 -5.33 18.93 -3.21
C SER A 63 -5.02 17.44 -3.24
N LYS A 64 -5.33 16.74 -4.34
CA LYS A 64 -4.95 15.33 -4.56
C LYS A 64 -3.43 15.15 -4.60
N ILE A 65 -2.71 16.06 -5.25
CA ILE A 65 -1.25 16.02 -5.34
C ILE A 65 -0.65 16.24 -3.96
N ILE A 66 -1.06 17.30 -3.24
CA ILE A 66 -0.59 17.58 -1.88
C ILE A 66 -0.84 16.39 -0.98
N PHE A 67 -2.06 15.86 -0.98
CA PHE A 67 -2.40 14.70 -0.18
C PHE A 67 -1.52 13.49 -0.50
N SER A 68 -1.24 13.23 -1.78
CA SER A 68 -0.41 12.09 -2.19
C SER A 68 1.02 12.21 -1.65
N PHE A 69 1.65 13.38 -1.79
CA PHE A 69 2.99 13.62 -1.26
C PHE A 69 3.02 13.58 0.27
N SER A 70 2.05 14.24 0.93
CA SER A 70 1.91 14.21 2.38
C SER A 70 1.67 12.80 2.90
N PHE A 71 0.87 11.99 2.20
CA PHE A 71 0.57 10.61 2.58
C PHE A 71 1.80 9.71 2.52
N ILE A 72 2.56 9.77 1.41
CA ILE A 72 3.82 9.04 1.28
C ILE A 72 4.83 9.53 2.34
N GLY A 73 4.93 10.85 2.55
CA GLY A 73 5.80 11.43 3.58
C GLY A 73 5.45 10.94 4.99
N LEU A 74 4.17 10.95 5.36
CA LEU A 74 3.69 10.44 6.65
C LEU A 74 4.01 8.95 6.83
N LEU A 75 3.79 8.14 5.79
CA LEU A 75 4.16 6.72 5.84
C LEU A 75 5.68 6.53 5.96
N TYR A 76 6.47 7.32 5.25
CA TYR A 76 7.92 7.29 5.37
C TYR A 76 8.36 7.59 6.80
N PHE A 77 7.86 8.67 7.40
CA PHE A 77 8.14 9.01 8.80
C PHE A 77 7.65 7.92 9.75
N TYR A 78 6.47 7.35 9.51
CA TYR A 78 5.94 6.25 10.32
C TYR A 78 6.84 5.00 10.32
N TYR A 79 7.38 4.60 9.16
CA TYR A 79 8.29 3.48 9.05
C TYR A 79 9.70 3.81 9.56
N ARG A 80 10.12 5.08 9.48
CA ARG A 80 11.40 5.53 10.03
C ARG A 80 11.36 5.76 11.56
N TYR A 81 10.20 6.14 12.09
CA TYR A 81 10.02 6.47 13.50
C TYR A 81 10.34 5.26 14.39
N ASN A 82 11.17 5.50 15.41
CA ASN A 82 11.61 4.48 16.36
C ASN A 82 12.12 3.19 15.67
N GLU A 83 12.85 3.39 14.57
CA GLU A 83 13.48 2.34 13.74
C GLU A 83 12.55 1.18 13.41
N ARG A 84 11.27 1.49 13.19
CA ARG A 84 10.24 0.49 12.93
C ARG A 84 10.61 -0.40 11.73
N TYR A 85 11.13 0.18 10.65
CA TYR A 85 11.55 -0.56 9.47
C TYR A 85 12.60 -1.64 9.81
N SER A 86 13.61 -1.32 10.64
CA SER A 86 14.64 -2.26 11.08
C SER A 86 14.03 -3.43 11.84
N ARG A 87 13.13 -3.15 12.78
CA ARG A 87 12.41 -4.18 13.56
C ARG A 87 11.56 -5.10 12.67
N ILE A 88 10.93 -4.54 11.63
CA ILE A 88 10.17 -5.33 10.63
C ILE A 88 11.13 -6.26 9.88
N ILE A 89 12.25 -5.74 9.38
CA ILE A 89 13.23 -6.54 8.62
C ILE A 89 13.78 -7.68 9.48
N GLU A 90 14.18 -7.41 10.71
CA GLU A 90 14.70 -8.42 11.62
C GLU A 90 13.65 -9.50 11.91
N LYS A 91 12.42 -9.10 12.24
CA LYS A 91 11.30 -10.01 12.49
C LYS A 91 11.03 -10.95 11.32
N TYR A 92 11.00 -10.44 10.10
CA TYR A 92 10.69 -11.27 8.92
C TYR A 92 11.90 -12.05 8.41
N ASN A 93 13.13 -11.59 8.62
CA ASN A 93 14.32 -12.42 8.37
C ASN A 93 14.32 -13.65 9.30
N LYS A 94 14.06 -13.47 10.61
CA LYS A 94 13.91 -14.61 11.53
C LYS A 94 12.80 -15.56 11.08
N LYS A 95 11.62 -15.04 10.74
CA LYS A 95 10.49 -15.88 10.27
C LYS A 95 10.77 -16.63 8.96
N ARG A 96 11.62 -16.08 8.08
CA ARG A 96 12.03 -16.71 6.83
C ARG A 96 12.86 -17.96 7.05
N GLU A 97 13.64 -18.01 8.12
CA GLU A 97 14.42 -19.20 8.50
C GLU A 97 13.51 -20.34 8.95
N PHE A 98 12.38 -20.04 9.60
CA PHE A 98 11.47 -21.05 10.17
C PHE A 98 10.32 -21.49 9.26
N SER A 99 9.95 -20.71 8.22
CA SER A 99 8.79 -21.04 7.39
C SER A 99 8.97 -20.71 5.90
N ARG A 100 8.68 -21.70 5.05
CA ARG A 100 8.73 -21.59 3.58
C ARG A 100 7.81 -20.49 3.04
N PHE A 101 6.72 -20.16 3.75
CA PHE A 101 5.79 -19.12 3.32
C PHE A 101 6.48 -17.76 3.16
N TYR A 102 7.37 -17.41 4.11
CA TYR A 102 8.13 -16.15 4.05
C TYR A 102 9.35 -16.22 3.12
N ASN A 103 9.58 -17.38 2.48
CA ASN A 103 10.65 -17.59 1.51
C ASN A 103 10.18 -17.42 0.05
N MET A 104 8.93 -17.00 -0.14
CA MET A 104 8.40 -16.67 -1.47
C MET A 104 9.19 -15.55 -2.14
N PRO A 105 9.32 -15.55 -3.48
CA PRO A 105 9.91 -14.46 -4.22
C PRO A 105 9.21 -13.14 -3.90
N TYR A 106 9.99 -12.13 -3.49
CA TYR A 106 9.46 -10.83 -3.08
C TYR A 106 8.58 -10.16 -4.14
N ALA A 107 8.94 -10.33 -5.42
CA ALA A 107 8.16 -9.84 -6.55
C ALA A 107 6.76 -10.46 -6.63
N LEU A 108 6.62 -11.74 -6.27
CA LEU A 108 5.32 -12.43 -6.27
C LEU A 108 4.42 -11.91 -5.15
N VAL A 109 4.97 -11.72 -3.94
CA VAL A 109 4.23 -11.12 -2.83
C VAL A 109 3.75 -9.72 -3.20
N LEU A 110 4.65 -8.90 -3.77
CA LEU A 110 4.31 -7.55 -4.22
C LEU A 110 3.17 -7.57 -5.26
N PHE A 111 3.28 -8.43 -6.27
CA PHE A 111 2.27 -8.56 -7.31
C PHE A 111 0.90 -8.95 -6.74
N MET A 112 0.84 -9.96 -5.86
CA MET A 112 -0.42 -10.42 -5.28
C MET A 112 -1.14 -9.30 -4.51
N TYR A 113 -0.43 -8.55 -3.68
CA TYR A 113 -1.04 -7.49 -2.88
C TYR A 113 -1.53 -6.32 -3.72
N ILE A 114 -0.73 -5.90 -4.71
CA ILE A 114 -1.12 -4.85 -5.65
C ILE A 114 -2.34 -5.29 -6.46
N ALA A 115 -2.36 -6.53 -6.94
CA ALA A 115 -3.49 -7.08 -7.68
C ALA A 115 -4.76 -7.12 -6.84
N ILE A 116 -4.70 -7.60 -5.60
CA ILE A 116 -5.86 -7.63 -4.69
C ILE A 116 -6.38 -6.21 -4.42
N ALA A 117 -5.50 -5.26 -4.14
CA ALA A 117 -5.90 -3.87 -3.89
C ALA A 117 -6.54 -3.23 -5.13
N ALA A 118 -5.97 -3.44 -6.31
CA ALA A 118 -6.52 -2.94 -7.57
C ALA A 118 -7.87 -3.59 -7.92
N LEU A 119 -8.00 -4.91 -7.73
CA LEU A 119 -9.26 -5.64 -7.96
C LEU A 119 -10.36 -5.18 -7.01
N THR A 120 -10.03 -4.95 -5.73
CA THR A 120 -10.98 -4.44 -4.74
C THR A 120 -11.49 -3.06 -5.16
N LEU A 121 -10.58 -2.17 -5.54
CA LEU A 121 -10.93 -0.84 -6.03
C LEU A 121 -11.79 -0.90 -7.30
N ALA A 122 -11.42 -1.75 -8.26
CA ALA A 122 -12.18 -1.94 -9.50
C ALA A 122 -13.58 -2.50 -9.25
N ALA A 123 -13.73 -3.48 -8.35
CA ALA A 123 -15.01 -4.06 -8.00
C ALA A 123 -15.94 -3.04 -7.33
N VAL A 124 -15.41 -2.23 -6.39
CA VAL A 124 -16.18 -1.16 -5.74
C VAL A 124 -16.59 -0.10 -6.75
N ALA A 125 -15.67 0.34 -7.62
CA ALA A 125 -15.99 1.29 -8.67
C ALA A 125 -17.07 0.75 -9.62
N TYR A 126 -16.97 -0.51 -10.03
CA TYR A 126 -17.98 -1.14 -10.89
C TYR A 126 -19.36 -1.19 -10.23
N LEU A 127 -19.45 -1.65 -8.98
CA LEU A 127 -20.73 -1.80 -8.26
C LEU A 127 -21.41 -0.46 -7.98
N PHE A 128 -20.65 0.55 -7.55
CA PHE A 128 -21.23 1.80 -7.02
C PHE A 128 -21.21 2.96 -8.00
N VAL A 129 -20.35 2.92 -9.01
CA VAL A 129 -20.26 3.96 -10.03
C VAL A 129 -20.91 3.50 -11.32
N TYR A 130 -20.62 2.29 -11.82
CA TYR A 130 -21.10 1.86 -13.13
C TYR A 130 -22.50 1.24 -13.09
N LYS A 131 -22.76 0.33 -12.14
CA LYS A 131 -24.05 -0.38 -12.07
C LYS A 131 -25.22 0.50 -11.61
N ASN A 132 -24.97 1.56 -10.84
CA ASN A 132 -25.99 2.51 -10.37
C ASN A 132 -26.33 3.62 -11.39
N ILE A 133 -25.78 3.59 -12.61
CA ILE A 133 -26.10 4.54 -13.70
C ILE A 133 -27.15 3.96 -14.67
N LEU A 134 -27.46 2.66 -14.59
CA LEU A 134 -28.49 1.95 -15.36
C LEU A 134 -29.74 1.72 -14.50
#